data_AF-A0AAD9G6Y2-F1
#
_entry.id   AF-A0AAD9G6Y2-F1
#
_cell.length_a   1.000
_cell.length_b   1.000
_cell.length_c   1.000
_cell.angle_alpha   90.00
_cell.angle_beta   90.00
_cell.angle_gamma   90.00
#
_symmetry.space_group_name_H-M   'P 1'
#
loop_
_entity.id
_entity.type
_entity.pdbx_description
1 polymer ?
#
loop_
_entity_poly.entity_id
_entity_poly.type
_entity_poly.pdbx_seq_one_letter_code
_entity_poly.pdbx_strand_id
1 'polypeptide(L)'
;MDISTAFSDIKDDREKAEVLLNFQRAVQSQKMTVKLLGLCFDRCVPAPGESLTTSQQSCLWRCAQRNLETQYFVLKRLENMALSFQSKR
;
A
#
# COMPACT_ATOMS: atom_id res chain seq x y z
N MET A 1 4.71 6.33 -19.81
CA MET A 1 4.37 7.65 -19.24
C MET A 1 5.47 7.99 -18.26
N ASP A 2 6.33 8.94 -18.63
CA ASP A 2 7.47 9.33 -17.81
C ASP A 2 7.01 10.41 -16.83
N ILE A 3 7.12 10.17 -15.53
CA ILE A 3 6.59 11.09 -14.53
C ILE A 3 7.49 12.31 -14.33
N SER A 4 8.76 12.16 -14.70
CA SER A 4 9.79 13.20 -14.70
C SER A 4 9.37 14.42 -15.53
N THR A 5 8.72 14.20 -16.69
CA THR A 5 8.23 15.27 -17.56
C THR A 5 7.02 16.01 -16.99
N ALA A 6 6.22 15.38 -16.12
CA ALA A 6 5.07 16.04 -15.49
C ALA A 6 5.49 17.04 -14.39
N PHE A 7 6.64 16.79 -13.73
CA PHE A 7 7.16 17.69 -12.69
C PHE A 7 7.98 18.84 -13.25
N SER A 8 8.57 18.70 -14.45
CA SER A 8 9.38 19.75 -15.08
C SER A 8 8.57 20.94 -15.60
N ASP A 9 7.28 20.75 -15.89
CA ASP A 9 6.41 21.79 -16.45
C ASP A 9 5.82 22.74 -15.40
N ILE A 10 5.88 22.36 -14.11
CA ILE A 10 5.41 23.19 -13.01
C ILE A 10 6.48 24.24 -12.72
N LYS A 11 6.15 25.54 -12.82
CA LYS A 11 7.10 26.63 -12.55
C LYS A 11 7.07 27.14 -11.11
N ASP A 12 5.96 26.97 -10.40
CA ASP A 12 5.79 27.41 -9.01
C ASP A 12 6.24 26.32 -8.02
N ASP A 13 7.13 26.67 -7.11
CA ASP A 13 7.68 25.70 -6.14
C ASP A 13 6.65 25.28 -5.08
N ARG A 14 5.64 26.13 -4.81
CA ARG A 14 4.53 25.77 -3.92
C ARG A 14 3.60 24.74 -4.56
N GLU A 15 3.23 24.95 -5.82
CA GLU A 15 2.47 23.98 -6.62
C GLU A 15 3.23 22.65 -6.76
N LYS A 16 4.54 22.68 -7.03
CA LYS A 16 5.37 21.46 -7.05
C LYS A 16 5.30 20.70 -5.74
N ALA A 17 5.41 21.39 -4.60
CA ALA A 17 5.38 20.76 -3.29
C ALA A 17 4.03 20.06 -3.02
N GLU A 18 2.91 20.70 -3.36
CA GLU A 18 1.57 20.11 -3.23
C GLU A 18 1.39 18.88 -4.13
N VAL A 19 1.83 18.97 -5.39
CA VAL A 19 1.76 17.85 -6.35
C VAL A 19 2.64 16.68 -5.88
N LEU A 20 3.85 16.94 -5.39
CA LEU A 20 4.74 15.91 -4.84
C LEU A 20 4.12 15.21 -3.62
N LEU A 21 3.50 15.96 -2.71
CA LEU A 21 2.83 15.39 -1.54
C LEU A 21 1.64 14.50 -1.95
N ASN A 22 0.82 14.95 -2.90
CA ASN A 22 -0.30 14.16 -3.41
C ASN A 22 0.17 12.90 -4.14
N PHE A 23 1.22 13.03 -4.96
CA PHE A 23 1.84 11.90 -5.63
C PHE A 23 2.42 10.89 -4.63
N GLN A 24 3.12 11.36 -3.60
CA GLN A 24 3.67 10.49 -2.55
C GLN A 24 2.55 9.69 -1.88
N ARG A 25 1.40 10.30 -1.56
CA ARG A 25 0.24 9.58 -1.00
C ARG A 25 -0.26 8.49 -1.95
N ALA A 26 -0.38 8.80 -3.24
CA ALA A 26 -0.81 7.84 -4.26
C ALA A 26 0.19 6.68 -4.44
N VAL A 27 1.49 6.94 -4.39
CA VAL A 27 2.52 5.89 -4.48
C VAL A 27 2.48 4.99 -3.24
N GLN A 28 2.31 5.56 -2.05
CA GLN A 28 2.23 4.78 -0.82
C GLN A 28 1.00 3.86 -0.81
N SER A 29 -0.15 4.32 -1.29
CA SER A 29 -1.34 3.46 -1.41
C SER A 29 -1.13 2.34 -2.43
N GLN A 30 -0.54 2.63 -3.60
CA GLN A 30 -0.25 1.62 -4.61
C GLN A 30 0.77 0.58 -4.14
N LYS A 31 1.79 0.99 -3.37
CA LYS A 31 2.80 0.09 -2.82
C LYS A 31 2.18 -1.05 -2.00
N MET A 32 1.17 -0.71 -1.19
CA MET A 32 0.45 -1.68 -0.38
C MET A 32 -0.35 -2.66 -1.24
N THR A 33 -1.06 -2.15 -2.25
CA THR A 33 -1.81 -2.97 -3.22
C THR A 33 -0.90 -3.95 -3.95
N VAL A 34 0.22 -3.49 -4.52
CA VAL A 34 1.16 -4.34 -5.25
C VAL A 34 1.74 -5.44 -4.35
N LYS A 35 2.08 -5.09 -3.10
CA LYS A 35 2.58 -6.07 -2.13
C LYS A 35 1.55 -7.16 -1.81
N LEU A 36 0.28 -6.78 -1.62
CA LEU A 36 -0.80 -7.73 -1.36
C LEU A 36 -1.04 -8.65 -2.55
N LEU A 37 -1.02 -8.11 -3.77
CA LEU A 37 -1.18 -8.89 -4.99
C LEU A 37 -0.12 -9.98 -5.09
N GLY A 38 1.16 -9.63 -4.95
CA GLY A 38 2.24 -10.63 -5.00
C GLY A 38 2.13 -11.66 -3.88
N LEU A 39 2.07 -11.22 -2.62
CA LEU A 39 2.06 -12.11 -1.47
C LEU A 39 0.87 -13.07 -1.46
N CYS A 40 -0.34 -12.58 -1.78
CA CYS A 40 -1.52 -13.42 -1.78
C CYS A 40 -1.58 -14.32 -3.01
N PHE A 41 -1.05 -13.89 -4.16
CA PHE A 41 -0.94 -14.75 -5.33
C PHE A 41 -0.01 -15.94 -5.06
N ASP A 42 1.21 -15.68 -4.57
CA ASP A 42 2.18 -16.74 -4.23
C ASP A 42 1.62 -17.74 -3.22
N ARG A 43 0.80 -17.27 -2.28
CA ARG A 43 0.20 -18.11 -1.24
C ARG A 43 -0.99 -18.92 -1.72
N CYS A 44 -1.85 -18.35 -2.55
CA CYS A 44 -3.17 -18.91 -2.87
C CYS A 44 -3.24 -19.55 -4.25
N VAL A 45 -2.29 -19.25 -5.15
CA VAL A 45 -2.28 -19.71 -6.54
C VAL A 45 -1.02 -20.56 -6.77
N PRO A 46 -1.03 -21.85 -6.36
CA PRO A 46 0.15 -22.72 -6.47
C PRO A 46 0.59 -22.99 -7.90
N ALA A 47 -0.37 -22.99 -8.84
CA ALA A 47 -0.12 -23.06 -10.27
C ALA A 47 -1.07 -22.06 -10.98
N PRO A 48 -0.54 -21.16 -11.83
CA PRO A 48 -1.36 -20.25 -12.61
C PRO A 48 -2.10 -21.01 -13.72
N GLY A 49 -3.37 -20.67 -13.91
CA GLY A 49 -4.20 -21.14 -15.03
C GLY A 49 -4.91 -19.97 -15.70
N GLU A 50 -5.75 -20.24 -16.70
CA GLU A 50 -6.49 -19.19 -17.42
C GLU A 50 -7.53 -18.46 -16.55
N SER A 51 -7.97 -19.08 -15.46
CA SER A 51 -8.93 -18.49 -14.53
C SER A 51 -8.68 -18.95 -13.08
N LEU A 52 -9.16 -18.15 -12.13
CA LEU A 52 -9.12 -18.49 -10.72
C LEU A 52 -10.28 -19.42 -10.36
N THR A 53 -9.97 -20.55 -9.75
CA THR A 53 -10.98 -21.43 -9.14
C THR A 53 -11.67 -20.74 -7.96
N THR A 54 -12.88 -21.17 -7.60
CA THR A 54 -13.63 -20.64 -6.44
C THR A 54 -12.82 -20.70 -5.14
N SER A 55 -12.00 -21.75 -4.97
CA SER A 55 -11.10 -21.91 -3.82
C SER A 55 -9.99 -20.86 -3.82
N GLN A 56 -9.37 -20.62 -4.97
CA GLN A 56 -8.33 -19.58 -5.13
C GLN A 56 -8.91 -18.19 -4.87
N GLN A 57 -10.08 -17.87 -5.42
CA GLN A 57 -10.77 -16.59 -5.17
C GLN A 57 -11.06 -16.39 -3.68
N SER A 58 -11.59 -17.42 -3.01
CA SER A 58 -11.87 -17.38 -1.57
C SER A 58 -10.60 -17.23 -0.74
N CYS A 59 -9.51 -17.91 -1.12
CA CYS A 59 -8.21 -17.77 -0.47
C CYS A 59 -7.65 -16.36 -0.62
N LEU A 60 -7.67 -15.80 -1.84
CA LEU A 60 -7.18 -14.46 -2.13
C LEU A 60 -7.93 -13.40 -1.32
N TRP A 61 -9.26 -13.48 -1.27
CA TRP A 61 -10.10 -12.60 -0.44
C TRP A 61 -9.68 -12.64 1.03
N ARG A 62 -9.60 -13.84 1.60
CA ARG A 62 -9.22 -14.04 3.02
C ARG A 62 -7.78 -13.59 3.28
N CYS A 63 -6.87 -13.82 2.35
CA CYS A 63 -5.47 -13.41 2.46
C CYS A 63 -5.34 -11.89 2.50
N ALA A 64 -5.98 -11.19 1.54
CA ALA A 64 -5.96 -9.73 1.47
C ALA A 64 -6.58 -9.12 2.73
N GLN A 65 -7.77 -9.58 3.13
CA GLN A 65 -8.47 -9.12 4.32
C GLN A 65 -7.59 -9.24 5.58
N ARG A 66 -7.02 -10.43 5.83
CA ARG A 66 -6.16 -10.66 7.02
C ARG A 66 -4.93 -9.77 7.04
N ASN A 67 -4.29 -9.55 5.90
CA ASN A 67 -3.11 -8.69 5.83
C ASN A 67 -3.46 -7.21 6.09
N LEU A 68 -4.59 -6.73 5.56
CA LEU A 68 -5.07 -5.37 5.81
C LEU A 68 -5.37 -5.16 7.30
N GLU A 69 -6.13 -6.08 7.92
CA GLU A 69 -6.46 -6.05 9.34
C GLU A 69 -5.20 -6.08 10.22
N THR A 70 -4.26 -6.97 9.89
CA THR A 70 -2.98 -7.10 10.61
C THR A 70 -2.15 -5.83 10.50
N GLN A 71 -2.06 -5.25 9.29
CA GLN A 71 -1.31 -4.02 9.07
C GLN A 71 -1.92 -2.85 9.86
N TYR A 72 -3.25 -2.72 9.84
CA TYR A 72 -3.93 -1.70 10.64
C TYR A 72 -3.65 -1.86 12.14
N PHE A 73 -3.77 -3.08 12.66
CA PHE A 73 -3.51 -3.38 14.06
C PHE A 73 -2.08 -3.02 14.47
N VAL A 74 -1.09 -3.43 13.67
CA VAL A 74 0.33 -3.16 13.95
C VAL A 74 0.61 -1.65 13.91
N LEU A 75 0.11 -0.93 12.90
CA LEU A 75 0.30 0.52 12.81
C LEU A 75 -0.32 1.24 14.01
N LYS A 76 -1.55 0.89 14.41
CA LYS A 76 -2.18 1.47 15.60
C LYS A 76 -1.41 1.19 16.89
N ARG A 77 -0.88 -0.02 17.03
CA ARG A 77 -0.05 -0.36 18.19
C ARG A 77 1.23 0.49 18.23
N LEU A 78 1.88 0.67 17.08
CA LEU A 78 3.11 1.47 16.96
C LEU A 78 2.86 2.97 17.21
N GLU A 79 1.76 3.52 16.68
CA GLU A 79 1.32 4.90 16.96
C GLU A 79 1.15 5.12 18.47
N ASN A 80 0.41 4.22 19.13
CA ASN A 80 0.19 4.30 20.58
C ASN A 80 1.51 4.20 21.37
N MET A 81 2.48 3.40 20.92
CA MET A 81 3.80 3.34 21.53
C MET A 81 4.53 4.67 21.38
N ALA A 82 4.57 5.22 20.16
CA ALA A 82 5.25 6.49 19.89
C ALA A 82 4.71 7.63 20.75
N LEU A 83 3.40 7.73 20.91
CA LEU A 83 2.75 8.71 21.80
C LEU A 83 3.17 8.52 23.27
N SER A 84 3.21 7.27 23.74
CA SER A 84 3.63 6.96 25.11
C SER A 84 5.10 7.30 25.41
N PHE A 85 5.97 7.26 24.39
CA PHE A 85 7.37 7.68 24.52
C PHE A 85 7.53 9.20 24.54
N GLN A 86 6.68 9.95 23.82
CA GLN A 86 6.70 11.41 23.83
C GLN A 86 6.18 11.97 25.16
N SER A 87 5.17 11.35 25.77
CA SER A 87 4.65 11.76 27.09
C SER A 87 5.62 11.57 28.26
N LYS A 88 6.72 10.83 28.06
CA LYS A 88 7.73 10.55 29.09
C LYS A 88 9.01 11.40 28.92
N ARG A 89 9.10 12.20 27.86
CA ARG A 89 10.15 13.22 27.67
C ARG A 89 9.64 14.57 28.15
#